data_AF-A0A535Z6A5-F1
#
_entry.id   AF-A0A535Z6A5-F1
#
_cell.length_a   1.000
_cell.length_b   1.000
_cell.length_c   1.000
_cell.angle_alpha   90.00
_cell.angle_beta   90.00
_cell.angle_gamma   90.00
#
_symmetry.space_group_name_H-M   'P 1'
#
loop_
_entity.id
_entity.type
_entity.pdbx_description
1 polymer ?
#
loop_
_entity_poly.entity_id
_entity_poly.type
_entity_poly.pdbx_seq_one_letter_code
_entity_poly.pdbx_strand_id
1 'polypeptide(L)'
;MRLRSLRALFLACVLALAWSTTTTAVAAVSATPSAPSLGSNVYVFDPSMAQSQIQAIVNSVAAQQVFNEFGTQRYALLFKPGTYGTKDNPLSFQVGYYTTAAGLGQSPGDVVINGEIEVLNSKCAGTGSDFGCIGLTNFWRSLSNLTLNVTRSSNTVYVPKPVDGETAGCANSNELWAVSQAAPMRRVAINDGLLFLFDYCAPKQYTSGGF
;
A
#
# COMPACT_ATOMS: atom_id res chain seq x y z
N MET A 1 -14.48 2.50 -113.52
CA MET A 1 -15.69 1.75 -113.10
C MET A 1 -15.79 1.83 -111.58
N ARG A 2 -16.88 2.41 -111.08
CA ARG A 2 -17.44 2.39 -109.70
C ARG A 2 -16.82 3.24 -108.57
N LEU A 3 -17.63 4.23 -108.16
CA LEU A 3 -17.70 4.95 -106.87
C LEU A 3 -17.85 4.02 -105.65
N ARG A 4 -17.44 4.52 -104.46
CA ARG A 4 -18.22 4.62 -103.18
C ARG A 4 -17.31 5.15 -102.06
N SER A 5 -17.59 6.33 -101.45
CA SER A 5 -18.39 6.55 -100.20
C SER A 5 -17.61 6.16 -98.93
N LEU A 6 -17.56 6.83 -97.77
CA LEU A 6 -18.11 8.06 -97.15
C LEU A 6 -17.51 8.09 -95.71
N ARG A 7 -17.21 9.28 -95.16
CA ARG A 7 -17.22 9.72 -93.72
C ARG A 7 -16.75 8.79 -92.58
N ALA A 8 -15.88 9.32 -91.70
CA ALA A 8 -16.28 9.81 -90.36
C ALA A 8 -15.06 10.30 -89.54
N LEU A 9 -15.15 11.54 -89.04
CA LEU A 9 -14.36 12.09 -87.94
C LEU A 9 -14.73 11.35 -86.64
N PHE A 10 -13.76 10.97 -85.81
CA PHE A 10 -13.95 10.90 -84.36
C PHE A 10 -12.69 11.36 -83.61
N LEU A 11 -12.86 12.48 -82.93
CA LEU A 11 -11.98 13.08 -81.94
C LEU A 11 -12.19 12.32 -80.62
N ALA A 12 -11.12 11.87 -79.95
CA ALA A 12 -11.22 11.36 -78.58
C ALA A 12 -10.12 11.99 -77.72
N CYS A 13 -10.55 12.88 -76.81
CA CYS A 13 -9.74 13.54 -75.80
C CYS A 13 -9.07 12.54 -74.87
N VAL A 14 -7.78 12.78 -74.59
CA VAL A 14 -7.03 12.16 -73.50
C VAL A 14 -7.46 12.82 -72.19
N LEU A 15 -8.15 12.07 -71.31
CA LEU A 15 -8.37 12.48 -69.92
C LEU A 15 -7.25 11.88 -69.06
N ALA A 16 -6.29 12.71 -68.64
CA ALA A 16 -5.33 12.34 -67.60
C ALA A 16 -5.98 12.59 -66.24
N LEU A 17 -6.37 11.52 -65.53
CA LEU A 17 -6.76 11.62 -64.12
C LEU A 17 -5.49 11.57 -63.26
N ALA A 18 -5.13 12.70 -62.67
CA ALA A 18 -4.16 12.74 -61.58
C ALA A 18 -4.87 12.33 -60.28
N TRP A 19 -4.51 11.18 -59.71
CA TRP A 19 -4.91 10.82 -58.36
C TRP A 19 -3.97 11.45 -57.34
N SER A 20 -4.46 12.48 -56.66
CA SER A 20 -3.81 13.03 -55.47
C SER A 20 -4.08 12.12 -54.28
N THR A 21 -3.11 11.28 -53.90
CA THR A 21 -3.19 10.51 -52.65
C THR A 21 -2.83 11.42 -51.47
N THR A 22 -3.82 11.89 -50.73
CA THR A 22 -3.63 12.52 -49.43
C THR A 22 -3.30 11.44 -48.40
N THR A 23 -2.03 11.32 -48.03
CA THR A 23 -1.59 10.53 -46.88
C THR A 23 -1.99 11.26 -45.61
N THR A 24 -3.06 10.81 -44.96
CA THR A 24 -3.39 11.21 -43.59
C THR A 24 -2.39 10.56 -42.63
N ALA A 25 -1.49 11.35 -42.07
CA ALA A 25 -0.63 10.88 -40.98
C ALA A 25 -1.50 10.65 -39.74
N VAL A 26 -1.71 9.37 -39.37
CA VAL A 26 -2.33 9.01 -38.11
C VAL A 26 -1.32 9.29 -37.01
N ALA A 27 -1.57 10.33 -36.20
CA ALA A 27 -0.79 10.57 -35.00
C ALA A 27 -0.98 9.37 -34.06
N ALA A 28 0.09 8.61 -33.81
CA ALA A 28 0.09 7.60 -32.76
C ALA A 28 -0.10 8.33 -31.42
N VAL A 29 -1.26 8.14 -30.80
CA VAL A 29 -1.47 8.52 -29.41
C VAL A 29 -0.57 7.59 -28.59
N SER A 30 0.57 8.11 -28.14
CA SER A 30 1.37 7.47 -27.09
C SER A 30 0.50 7.44 -25.83
N ALA A 31 -0.29 6.39 -25.68
CA ALA A 31 -0.91 6.10 -24.40
C ALA A 31 0.22 5.82 -23.42
N THR A 32 0.42 6.72 -22.45
CA THR A 32 1.28 6.44 -21.31
C THR A 32 0.82 5.10 -20.73
N PRO A 33 1.69 4.10 -20.57
CA PRO A 33 1.28 2.83 -19.98
C PRO A 33 0.67 3.12 -18.61
N SER A 34 -0.64 2.95 -18.46
CA SER A 34 -1.23 2.96 -17.12
C SER A 34 -0.75 1.69 -16.44
N ALA A 35 -0.21 1.83 -15.23
CA ALA A 35 0.15 0.66 -14.44
C ALA A 35 -1.10 -0.24 -14.33
N PRO A 36 -0.99 -1.55 -14.58
CA PRO A 36 -2.13 -2.45 -14.46
C PRO A 36 -2.69 -2.39 -13.04
N SER A 37 -4.03 -2.40 -12.92
CA SER A 37 -4.69 -2.45 -11.62
C SER A 37 -4.32 -3.74 -10.91
N LEU A 38 -3.87 -3.64 -9.66
CA LEU A 38 -3.49 -4.78 -8.82
C LEU A 38 -4.68 -5.34 -8.01
N GLY A 39 -5.90 -4.87 -8.31
CA GLY A 39 -7.12 -5.22 -7.59
C GLY A 39 -7.50 -4.20 -6.50
N SER A 40 -8.72 -4.30 -5.99
CA SER A 40 -9.33 -3.31 -5.09
C SER A 40 -8.72 -3.23 -3.70
N ASN A 41 -7.99 -4.27 -3.28
CA ASN A 41 -7.45 -4.38 -1.92
C ASN A 41 -5.93 -4.16 -1.87
N VAL A 42 -5.35 -3.71 -2.98
CA VAL A 42 -3.94 -3.34 -3.09
C VAL A 42 -3.85 -1.82 -3.16
N TYR A 43 -3.39 -1.21 -2.08
CA TYR A 43 -3.20 0.22 -1.98
C TYR A 43 -1.76 0.56 -2.28
N VAL A 44 -1.52 1.29 -3.38
CA VAL A 44 -0.20 1.77 -3.77
C VAL A 44 -0.10 3.26 -3.42
N PHE A 45 0.65 3.57 -2.37
CA PHE A 45 0.88 4.92 -1.91
C PHE A 45 2.03 5.57 -2.65
N ASP A 46 1.83 6.81 -3.08
CA ASP A 46 2.84 7.66 -3.70
C ASP A 46 3.23 8.76 -2.70
N PRO A 47 4.51 9.14 -2.57
CA PRO A 47 4.92 10.19 -1.62
C PRO A 47 4.29 11.56 -1.92
N SER A 48 3.74 11.78 -3.12
CA SER A 48 2.97 12.98 -3.45
C SER A 48 1.54 13.00 -2.88
N MET A 49 1.02 11.86 -2.40
CA MET A 49 -0.30 11.81 -1.78
C MET A 49 -0.28 12.58 -0.45
N ALA A 50 -1.41 13.21 -0.10
CA ALA A 50 -1.55 13.83 1.20
C ALA A 50 -1.40 12.77 2.30
N GLN A 51 -0.56 13.05 3.30
CA GLN A 51 -0.32 12.10 4.40
C GLN A 51 -1.61 11.76 5.16
N SER A 52 -2.55 12.70 5.30
CA SER A 52 -3.87 12.44 5.88
C SER A 52 -4.71 11.42 5.09
N GLN A 53 -4.58 11.40 3.76
CA GLN A 53 -5.25 10.41 2.91
C GLN A 53 -4.64 9.02 3.10
N ILE A 54 -3.31 8.92 3.16
CA ILE A 54 -2.61 7.66 3.44
C ILE A 54 -3.02 7.14 4.82
N GLN A 55 -2.97 8.01 5.84
CA GLN A 55 -3.36 7.71 7.22
C GLN A 55 -4.79 7.18 7.30
N ALA A 56 -5.74 7.81 6.58
CA ALA A 56 -7.13 7.36 6.55
C ALA A 56 -7.29 5.95 5.97
N ILE A 57 -6.54 5.62 4.90
CA ILE A 57 -6.59 4.29 4.27
C ILE A 57 -6.00 3.23 5.20
N VAL A 58 -4.80 3.45 5.74
CA VAL A 58 -4.16 2.47 6.64
C VAL A 58 -5.01 2.24 7.90
N ASN A 59 -5.64 3.30 8.44
CA ASN A 59 -6.58 3.19 9.57
C ASN A 59 -7.84 2.40 9.20
N SER A 60 -8.39 2.61 7.99
CA SER A 60 -9.57 1.87 7.52
C SER A 60 -9.28 0.37 7.36
N VAL A 61 -8.10 0.02 6.86
CA VAL A 61 -7.67 -1.39 6.76
C VAL A 61 -7.45 -1.97 8.14
N ALA A 62 -6.76 -1.25 9.04
CA ALA A 62 -6.52 -1.71 10.41
C ALA A 62 -7.84 -1.93 11.19
N ALA A 63 -8.81 -1.01 11.06
CA ALA A 63 -10.14 -1.14 11.67
C ALA A 63 -10.87 -2.42 11.26
N GLN A 64 -10.70 -2.84 10.00
CA GLN A 64 -11.29 -4.07 9.48
C GLN A 64 -10.51 -5.31 9.90
N GLN A 65 -9.18 -5.22 10.00
CA GLN A 65 -8.32 -6.39 10.07
C GLN A 65 -7.76 -6.72 11.44
N VAL A 66 -7.69 -5.80 12.40
CA VAL A 66 -7.05 -6.07 13.71
C VAL A 66 -7.75 -7.19 14.49
N PHE A 67 -9.07 -7.31 14.37
CA PHE A 67 -9.87 -8.35 15.06
C PHE A 67 -10.35 -9.48 14.13
N ASN A 68 -9.88 -9.52 12.87
CA ASN A 68 -10.45 -10.37 11.81
C ASN A 68 -9.68 -11.68 11.57
N GLU A 69 -9.52 -12.47 12.62
CA GLU A 69 -8.68 -13.69 12.63
C GLU A 69 -9.09 -14.71 11.55
N PHE A 70 -10.39 -14.92 11.35
CA PHE A 70 -10.93 -15.92 10.41
C PHE A 70 -11.67 -15.31 9.22
N GLY A 71 -11.51 -14.00 8.99
CA GLY A 71 -12.11 -13.33 7.84
C GLY A 71 -11.50 -13.74 6.51
N THR A 72 -12.24 -13.45 5.44
CA THR A 72 -11.81 -13.73 4.06
C THR A 72 -11.09 -12.55 3.41
N GLN A 73 -11.14 -11.36 4.02
CA GLN A 73 -10.55 -10.14 3.49
C GLN A 73 -9.01 -10.20 3.55
N ARG A 74 -8.35 -9.66 2.53
CA ARG A 74 -6.89 -9.64 2.34
C ARG A 74 -6.50 -8.26 1.82
N TYR A 75 -5.42 -7.67 2.35
CA TYR A 75 -4.97 -6.33 1.96
C TYR A 75 -3.46 -6.24 1.77
N ALA A 76 -3.04 -5.40 0.83
CA ALA A 76 -1.64 -5.01 0.65
C ALA A 76 -1.51 -3.48 0.70
N LEU A 77 -0.60 -3.00 1.53
CA LEU A 77 -0.24 -1.60 1.75
C LEU A 77 1.18 -1.42 1.17
N LEU A 78 1.27 -0.87 -0.04
CA LEU A 78 2.50 -0.81 -0.82
C LEU A 78 2.96 0.65 -0.95
N PHE A 79 4.18 0.94 -0.51
CA PHE A 79 4.74 2.28 -0.51
C PHE A 79 5.77 2.40 -1.63
N LYS A 80 5.56 3.33 -2.57
CA LYS A 80 6.58 3.66 -3.57
C LYS A 80 7.82 4.29 -2.91
N PRO A 81 8.98 4.26 -3.59
CA PRO A 81 10.16 5.00 -3.13
C PRO A 81 9.85 6.45 -2.76
N GLY A 82 10.30 6.88 -1.58
CA GLY A 82 10.00 8.18 -1.01
C GLY A 82 9.95 8.16 0.53
N THR A 83 9.63 9.31 1.10
CA THR A 83 9.49 9.50 2.54
C THR A 83 8.05 9.80 2.91
N TYR A 84 7.56 9.13 3.96
CA TYR A 84 6.19 9.26 4.46
C TYR A 84 6.19 9.65 5.93
N GLY A 85 5.26 10.53 6.31
CA GLY A 85 5.20 11.08 7.67
C GLY A 85 6.37 12.03 7.99
N THR A 86 6.24 12.76 9.08
CA THR A 86 7.27 13.64 9.64
C THR A 86 7.34 13.48 11.15
N LYS A 87 8.33 14.12 11.80
CA LYS A 87 8.44 14.10 13.26
C LYS A 87 7.19 14.66 13.96
N ASP A 88 6.62 15.74 13.41
CA ASP A 88 5.47 16.43 14.00
C ASP A 88 4.12 15.82 13.57
N ASN A 89 4.12 15.08 12.45
CA ASN A 89 2.95 14.43 11.89
C ASN A 89 3.33 13.03 11.38
N PRO A 90 3.57 12.09 12.31
CA PRO A 90 4.02 10.74 11.96
C PRO A 90 2.94 9.98 11.19
N LEU A 91 3.37 9.02 10.38
CA LEU A 91 2.48 8.01 9.81
C LEU A 91 2.50 6.78 10.73
N SER A 92 1.52 6.68 11.61
CA SER A 92 1.43 5.60 12.61
C SER A 92 0.17 4.75 12.37
N PHE A 93 0.32 3.43 12.27
CA PHE A 93 -0.82 2.54 12.02
C PHE A 93 -0.56 1.12 12.49
N GLN A 94 -1.65 0.38 12.74
CA GLN A 94 -1.58 -1.04 13.07
C GLN A 94 -1.66 -1.93 11.83
N VAL A 95 -0.97 -3.07 11.87
CA VAL A 95 -1.06 -4.14 10.88
C VAL A 95 -1.91 -5.28 11.44
N GLY A 96 -3.15 -5.38 10.95
CA GLY A 96 -4.10 -6.43 11.32
C GLY A 96 -3.84 -7.78 10.65
N TYR A 97 -4.74 -8.74 10.87
CA TYR A 97 -4.72 -10.03 10.18
C TYR A 97 -4.74 -9.86 8.66
N TYR A 98 -4.12 -10.78 7.95
CA TYR A 98 -4.03 -10.85 6.50
C TYR A 98 -3.68 -9.54 5.78
N THR A 99 -2.84 -8.73 6.41
CA THR A 99 -2.37 -7.45 5.90
C THR A 99 -0.87 -7.51 5.69
N THR A 100 -0.41 -7.09 4.52
CA THR A 100 1.01 -6.93 4.22
C THR A 100 1.32 -5.46 4.03
N ALA A 101 2.34 -4.94 4.72
CA ALA A 101 2.91 -3.63 4.48
C ALA A 101 4.31 -3.78 3.87
N ALA A 102 4.57 -3.12 2.74
CA ALA A 102 5.84 -3.27 2.05
C ALA A 102 6.29 -2.01 1.29
N GLY A 103 7.59 -1.76 1.27
CA GLY A 103 8.21 -0.80 0.37
C GLY A 103 8.49 -1.41 -1.01
N LEU A 104 8.27 -0.63 -2.07
CA LEU A 104 8.46 -1.00 -3.47
C LEU A 104 9.83 -0.58 -4.03
N GLY A 105 10.74 -0.16 -3.16
CA GLY A 105 12.12 0.16 -3.52
C GLY A 105 12.97 -1.06 -3.82
N GLN A 106 14.13 -0.83 -4.44
CA GLN A 106 15.14 -1.89 -4.59
C GLN A 106 15.82 -2.19 -3.25
N SER A 107 16.02 -1.16 -2.44
CA SER A 107 16.62 -1.23 -1.12
C SER A 107 15.64 -0.72 -0.04
N PRO A 108 15.76 -1.18 1.22
CA PRO A 108 14.88 -0.69 2.29
C PRO A 108 14.97 0.83 2.49
N GLY A 109 16.16 1.40 2.26
CA GLY A 109 16.38 2.84 2.34
C GLY A 109 15.65 3.68 1.30
N ASP A 110 15.10 3.07 0.25
CA ASP A 110 14.35 3.79 -0.78
C ASP A 110 12.96 4.21 -0.29
N VAL A 111 12.43 3.54 0.74
CA VAL A 111 11.12 3.81 1.36
C VAL A 111 11.34 4.11 2.83
N VAL A 112 11.13 5.36 3.24
CA VAL A 112 11.31 5.80 4.62
C VAL A 112 9.95 6.15 5.23
N ILE A 113 9.60 5.52 6.34
CA ILE A 113 8.44 5.87 7.15
C ILE A 113 8.94 6.56 8.42
N ASN A 114 8.49 7.79 8.68
CA ASN A 114 8.64 8.45 9.96
C ASN A 114 7.33 8.26 10.73
N GLY A 115 7.34 7.39 11.73
CA GLY A 115 6.12 6.96 12.42
C GLY A 115 6.30 5.61 13.10
N GLU A 116 5.22 4.82 13.13
CA GLU A 116 5.14 3.52 13.80
C GLU A 116 4.29 2.55 12.97
N ILE A 117 4.68 1.27 12.88
CA ILE A 117 3.99 0.26 12.05
C ILE A 117 3.72 -1.01 12.87
N GLU A 118 2.72 -0.91 13.72
CA GLU A 118 2.69 -1.78 14.88
C GLU A 118 1.77 -2.98 14.77
N VAL A 119 2.04 -3.95 15.62
CA VAL A 119 1.10 -4.98 16.00
C VAL A 119 0.99 -4.99 17.52
N LEU A 120 -0.21 -4.71 18.02
CA LEU A 120 -0.54 -4.71 19.44
C LEU A 120 -1.34 -5.95 19.81
N ASN A 121 -1.45 -6.24 21.11
CA ASN A 121 -2.26 -7.34 21.58
C ASN A 121 -3.75 -7.09 21.28
N SER A 122 -4.36 -7.97 20.47
CA SER A 122 -5.74 -7.78 20.00
C SER A 122 -6.71 -8.86 20.48
N LYS A 123 -6.23 -10.00 21.00
CA LYS A 123 -7.08 -11.07 21.50
C LYS A 123 -7.32 -10.92 23.00
N CYS A 124 -8.49 -10.44 23.36
CA CYS A 124 -8.86 -10.14 24.74
C CYS A 124 -9.77 -11.21 25.34
N ALA A 125 -9.51 -11.56 26.59
CA ALA A 125 -10.32 -12.53 27.34
C ALA A 125 -10.29 -12.21 28.85
N GLY A 126 -11.20 -12.85 29.59
CA GLY A 126 -11.36 -12.65 31.04
C GLY A 126 -12.29 -11.49 31.38
N THR A 127 -12.44 -11.22 32.68
CA THR A 127 -13.26 -10.13 33.24
C THR A 127 -12.63 -9.63 34.54
N GLY A 128 -12.91 -8.40 34.97
CA GLY A 128 -12.40 -7.87 36.24
C GLY A 128 -10.87 -7.86 36.27
N SER A 129 -10.28 -8.35 37.36
CA SER A 129 -8.82 -8.45 37.52
C SER A 129 -8.15 -9.41 36.53
N ASP A 130 -8.90 -10.35 35.96
CA ASP A 130 -8.37 -11.35 35.03
C ASP A 130 -8.48 -10.92 33.56
N PHE A 131 -9.10 -9.76 33.28
CA PHE A 131 -9.19 -9.23 31.93
C PHE A 131 -7.80 -8.87 31.38
N GLY A 132 -7.56 -9.18 30.10
CA GLY A 132 -6.39 -8.69 29.38
C GLY A 132 -6.31 -9.21 27.96
N CYS A 133 -5.53 -8.53 27.13
CA CYS A 133 -5.30 -8.90 25.74
C CYS A 133 -3.93 -9.55 25.58
N ILE A 134 -3.82 -10.51 24.66
CA ILE A 134 -2.58 -11.22 24.34
C ILE A 134 -2.35 -11.27 22.82
N GLY A 135 -1.10 -11.46 22.41
CA GLY A 135 -0.66 -11.57 21.03
C GLY A 135 -0.41 -13.01 20.57
N LEU A 136 -0.83 -14.02 21.35
CA LEU A 136 -0.66 -15.45 21.01
C LEU A 136 -1.36 -15.87 19.71
N THR A 137 -2.31 -15.06 19.22
CA THR A 137 -2.99 -15.30 17.94
C THR A 137 -2.68 -14.24 16.88
N ASN A 138 -1.72 -13.33 17.11
CA ASN A 138 -1.36 -12.31 16.12
C ASN A 138 -0.59 -12.92 14.93
N PHE A 139 -1.34 -13.60 14.06
CA PHE A 139 -0.84 -14.35 12.91
C PHE A 139 -1.01 -13.59 11.59
N TRP A 140 -0.45 -14.17 10.53
CA TRP A 140 -0.76 -13.90 9.12
C TRP A 140 -0.70 -12.43 8.72
N ARG A 141 0.45 -11.79 8.92
CA ARG A 141 0.71 -10.42 8.50
C ARG A 141 2.16 -10.27 8.08
N SER A 142 2.56 -9.18 7.45
CA SER A 142 3.98 -8.98 7.18
C SER A 142 4.38 -7.53 7.05
N LEU A 143 5.66 -7.26 7.34
CA LEU A 143 6.33 -5.99 7.11
C LEU A 143 7.60 -6.24 6.30
N SER A 144 7.82 -5.51 5.21
CA SER A 144 9.03 -5.72 4.43
C SER A 144 9.59 -4.52 3.66
N ASN A 145 10.90 -4.56 3.42
CA ASN A 145 11.62 -3.74 2.45
C ASN A 145 11.41 -2.22 2.61
N LEU A 146 11.52 -1.72 3.84
CA LEU A 146 11.45 -0.30 4.14
C LEU A 146 12.36 0.07 5.33
N THR A 147 12.62 1.35 5.47
CA THR A 147 13.22 1.94 6.66
C THR A 147 12.12 2.58 7.50
N LEU A 148 12.11 2.28 8.79
CA LEU A 148 11.25 2.89 9.79
C LEU A 148 12.10 3.74 10.73
N ASN A 149 11.87 5.05 10.73
CA ASN A 149 12.38 5.97 11.73
C ASN A 149 11.30 6.13 12.79
N VAL A 150 11.50 5.49 13.94
CA VAL A 150 10.47 5.43 14.98
C VAL A 150 10.19 6.83 15.49
N THR A 151 8.97 7.30 15.28
CA THR A 151 8.54 8.62 15.73
C THR A 151 7.11 8.55 16.24
N ARG A 152 6.94 8.77 17.54
CA ARG A 152 5.64 8.89 18.18
C ARG A 152 5.27 10.36 18.41
N SER A 153 4.02 10.71 18.11
CA SER A 153 3.41 11.96 18.56
C SER A 153 2.58 11.67 19.81
N SER A 154 2.51 12.61 20.76
CA SER A 154 1.53 12.51 21.87
C SER A 154 0.08 12.46 21.38
N ASN A 155 -0.14 12.83 20.11
CA ASN A 155 -1.43 12.80 19.44
C ASN A 155 -1.63 11.56 18.56
N THR A 156 -0.70 10.59 18.57
CA THR A 156 -0.89 9.33 17.83
C THR A 156 -2.14 8.63 18.36
N VAL A 157 -3.09 8.36 17.46
CA VAL A 157 -4.31 7.61 17.78
C VAL A 157 -4.30 6.32 16.98
N TYR A 158 -4.16 5.19 17.68
CA TYR A 158 -4.31 3.89 17.05
C TYR A 158 -5.75 3.60 16.64
N VAL A 159 -5.88 2.98 15.48
CA VAL A 159 -7.16 2.50 14.95
C VAL A 159 -7.04 1.00 14.68
N PRO A 160 -7.88 0.14 15.30
CA PRO A 160 -8.72 0.45 16.46
C PRO A 160 -7.87 0.74 17.71
N LYS A 161 -8.44 1.44 18.69
CA LYS A 161 -7.76 1.65 19.97
C LYS A 161 -7.53 0.30 20.69
N PRO A 162 -6.39 0.08 21.36
CA PRO A 162 -6.18 -1.09 22.21
C PRO A 162 -7.31 -1.27 23.23
N VAL A 163 -7.81 -2.49 23.35
CA VAL A 163 -9.04 -2.79 24.12
C VAL A 163 -8.78 -2.79 25.62
N ASP A 164 -7.63 -3.28 26.05
CA ASP A 164 -7.18 -3.26 27.45
C ASP A 164 -6.51 -1.94 27.87
N GLY A 165 -6.54 -0.94 26.98
CA GLY A 165 -5.91 0.34 27.19
C GLY A 165 -4.39 0.26 27.11
N GLU A 166 -3.74 1.38 27.39
CA GLU A 166 -2.28 1.46 27.44
C GLU A 166 -1.89 1.87 28.86
N THR A 167 -0.90 1.17 29.43
CA THR A 167 -0.36 1.52 30.75
C THR A 167 0.33 2.90 30.74
N ALA A 168 0.34 3.60 31.87
CA ALA A 168 0.98 4.92 31.96
C ALA A 168 2.50 4.80 31.69
N GLY A 169 3.02 5.63 30.77
CA GLY A 169 4.42 5.52 30.29
C GLY A 169 4.58 4.69 29.02
N CYS A 170 3.50 4.17 28.44
CA CYS A 170 3.50 3.56 27.12
C CYS A 170 3.81 4.49 25.96
N ALA A 171 3.54 5.78 26.14
CA ALA A 171 3.76 6.81 25.13
C ALA A 171 5.25 7.05 24.79
N ASN A 172 6.16 6.21 25.28
CA ASN A 172 7.60 6.36 25.19
C ASN A 172 8.14 5.59 23.97
N SER A 173 7.83 6.11 22.78
CA SER A 173 8.69 6.14 21.58
C SER A 173 9.27 4.85 20.97
N ASN A 174 8.74 3.66 21.23
CA ASN A 174 9.30 2.43 20.65
C ASN A 174 8.31 1.75 19.70
N GLU A 175 8.85 0.95 18.78
CA GLU A 175 8.07 0.18 17.81
C GLU A 175 7.66 -1.16 18.42
N LEU A 176 6.37 -1.51 18.28
CA LEU A 176 5.82 -2.75 18.81
C LEU A 176 5.40 -3.69 17.68
N TRP A 177 6.05 -4.84 17.57
CA TRP A 177 5.68 -5.92 16.66
C TRP A 177 5.30 -7.18 17.45
N ALA A 178 4.21 -7.09 18.23
CA ALA A 178 3.74 -8.13 19.15
C ALA A 178 3.02 -9.28 18.42
N VAL A 179 3.78 -10.05 17.65
CA VAL A 179 3.27 -11.10 16.78
C VAL A 179 3.51 -12.50 17.31
N SER A 180 2.78 -13.47 16.74
CA SER A 180 3.09 -14.90 16.89
C SER A 180 3.51 -15.50 15.53
N GLN A 181 3.13 -16.75 15.22
CA GLN A 181 3.59 -17.42 14.00
C GLN A 181 3.06 -16.76 12.72
N ALA A 182 3.75 -17.01 11.59
CA ALA A 182 3.37 -16.53 10.26
C ALA A 182 3.22 -14.99 10.14
N ALA A 183 4.10 -14.25 10.83
CA ALA A 183 4.10 -12.80 10.86
C ALA A 183 5.48 -12.19 10.55
N PRO A 184 6.07 -12.46 9.36
CA PRO A 184 7.46 -12.11 9.08
C PRO A 184 7.73 -10.60 9.03
N MET A 185 8.89 -10.19 9.57
CA MET A 185 9.52 -8.89 9.32
C MET A 185 10.80 -9.09 8.49
N ARG A 186 10.81 -8.65 7.24
CA ARG A 186 11.91 -8.97 6.30
C ARG A 186 12.52 -7.72 5.70
N ARG A 187 13.84 -7.58 5.80
CA ARG A 187 14.60 -6.52 5.11
C ARG A 187 14.11 -5.13 5.55
N VAL A 188 13.95 -4.94 6.86
CA VAL A 188 13.52 -3.68 7.48
C VAL A 188 14.69 -3.07 8.25
N ALA A 189 14.93 -1.79 8.06
CA ALA A 189 15.86 -1.02 8.91
C ALA A 189 15.03 -0.21 9.91
N ILE A 190 15.32 -0.32 11.21
CA ILE A 190 14.63 0.41 12.26
C ILE A 190 15.63 1.34 12.93
N ASN A 191 15.31 2.64 12.93
CA ASN A 191 16.14 3.71 13.48
C ASN A 191 15.36 4.47 14.58
N ASP A 192 16.09 5.23 15.39
CA ASP A 192 15.54 6.24 16.32
C ASP A 192 14.58 5.71 17.41
N GLY A 193 14.58 4.39 17.66
CA GLY A 193 13.82 3.74 18.73
C GLY A 193 14.24 2.28 18.93
N LEU A 194 13.65 1.62 19.93
CA LEU A 194 13.79 0.18 20.12
C LEU A 194 12.66 -0.56 19.41
N LEU A 195 12.93 -1.80 19.00
CA LEU A 195 11.92 -2.76 18.57
C LEU A 195 11.60 -3.71 19.72
N PHE A 196 10.33 -3.78 20.10
CA PHE A 196 9.82 -4.79 21.01
C PHE A 196 8.98 -5.84 20.26
N LEU A 197 9.25 -7.11 20.56
CA LEU A 197 8.54 -8.26 19.97
C LEU A 197 7.36 -8.74 20.85
N PHE A 198 6.96 -7.91 21.79
CA PHE A 198 5.82 -8.09 22.66
C PHE A 198 5.21 -6.73 22.98
N ASP A 199 3.92 -6.74 23.28
CA ASP A 199 3.21 -5.54 23.68
C ASP A 199 3.46 -5.30 25.17
N TYR A 200 4.47 -4.51 25.48
CA TYR A 200 4.78 -4.16 26.88
C TYR A 200 3.75 -3.21 27.49
N CYS A 201 2.84 -2.68 26.66
CA CYS A 201 1.82 -1.73 27.05
C CYS A 201 0.54 -2.39 27.55
N ALA A 202 0.27 -3.59 27.07
CA ALA A 202 -0.75 -4.47 27.59
C ALA A 202 -0.37 -5.03 28.98
N PRO A 203 -1.34 -5.15 29.91
CA PRO A 203 -1.14 -5.82 31.20
C PRO A 203 -0.68 -7.28 31.08
N LYS A 204 -1.06 -7.95 29.98
CA LYS A 204 -0.60 -9.30 29.64
C LYS A 204 0.24 -9.21 28.37
N GLN A 205 1.45 -9.76 28.41
CA GLN A 205 2.49 -9.51 27.39
C GLN A 205 2.79 -10.73 26.51
N TYR A 206 1.89 -11.73 26.48
CA TYR A 206 2.18 -13.00 25.83
C TYR A 206 2.17 -12.91 24.31
N THR A 207 3.31 -13.24 23.71
CA THR A 207 3.52 -13.46 22.28
C THR A 207 4.32 -14.74 22.05
N SER A 208 4.25 -15.31 20.85
CA SER A 208 4.98 -16.53 20.47
C SER A 208 5.55 -16.42 19.04
N GLY A 209 6.10 -15.26 18.72
CA GLY A 209 6.81 -14.96 17.48
C GLY A 209 8.34 -15.13 17.65
N GLY A 210 9.18 -14.76 16.69
CA GLY A 210 8.89 -14.30 15.32
C GLY A 210 10.15 -14.30 14.44
N PHE A 211 9.97 -14.22 13.11
CA PHE A 211 11.02 -14.26 12.07
C PHE A 211 11.14 -12.91 11.36
#